data_AF-A0A0G3BRE6-F1
#
_entry.id   AF-A0A0G3BRE6-F1
#
_cell.length_a   1.000
_cell.length_b   1.000
_cell.length_c   1.000
_cell.angle_alpha   90.00
_cell.angle_beta   90.00
_cell.angle_gamma   90.00
#
_symmetry.space_group_name_H-M   'P 1'
#
loop_
_entity.id
_entity.type
_entity.pdbx_description
1 polymer ?
#
loop_
_entity_poly.entity_id
_entity_poly.type
_entity_poly.pdbx_seq_one_letter_code
_entity_poly.pdbx_strand_id
1 'polypeptide(L)'
;MIARSHDWSAPYGRAAAALLRAKPHVMQGRPGPRPAWPAAAAAAAVLLVAMTAAWSTGQPPLRAALLVALVPLAEEIVFRRGLQETLLRRGASPMGANLLTVFAFGAAHAAVRGDLAGAAVALPALWIGALYGRTRRVAPCAVLHGGLNALWLAAPALLAHVPALG
;
A
#
# COMPACT_ATOMS: atom_id res chain seq x y z
N MET A 1 39.83 1.02 59.53
CA MET A 1 39.36 0.16 58.42
C MET A 1 37.93 0.58 58.11
N ILE A 2 37.74 1.49 57.14
CA ILE A 2 36.44 2.12 56.83
C ILE A 2 36.02 1.64 55.44
N ALA A 3 34.95 0.84 55.37
CA ALA A 3 34.37 0.37 54.12
C ALA A 3 33.43 1.45 53.54
N ARG A 4 33.76 1.96 52.35
CA ARG A 4 32.87 2.82 51.57
C ARG A 4 31.93 1.95 50.75
N SER A 5 30.63 2.06 50.99
CA SER A 5 29.60 1.49 50.12
C SER A 5 29.50 2.30 48.83
N HIS A 6 29.84 1.67 47.71
CA HIS A 6 29.59 2.21 46.37
C HIS A 6 28.10 2.03 46.03
N ASP A 7 27.38 3.16 45.94
CA ASP A 7 26.00 3.22 45.47
C ASP A 7 25.97 3.15 43.93
N TRP A 8 25.46 2.05 43.39
CA TRP A 8 25.39 1.75 41.95
C TRP A 8 24.08 2.19 41.28
N SER A 9 23.19 2.91 41.99
CA SER A 9 21.81 3.14 41.53
C SER A 9 21.61 4.36 40.59
N ALA A 10 22.65 5.16 40.32
CA ALA A 10 22.46 6.54 39.85
C ALA A 10 22.37 6.83 38.31
N PRO A 11 22.86 6.00 37.36
CA PRO A 11 22.81 6.37 35.93
C PRO A 11 21.58 5.85 35.17
N TYR A 12 21.02 4.69 35.51
CA TYR A 12 19.96 4.05 34.71
C TYR A 12 18.57 4.66 34.89
N GLY A 13 18.25 5.18 36.08
CA GLY A 13 16.93 5.76 36.37
C GLY A 13 16.65 7.06 35.59
N ARG A 14 17.69 7.85 35.29
CA ARG A 14 17.53 9.13 34.58
C ARG A 14 17.30 8.96 33.08
N ALA A 15 17.94 7.98 32.44
CA ALA A 15 17.72 7.67 31.03
C ALA A 15 16.32 7.08 30.78
N ALA A 16 15.87 6.18 31.66
CA ALA A 16 14.51 5.62 31.59
C ALA A 16 13.43 6.69 31.84
N ALA A 17 13.65 7.59 32.81
CA ALA A 17 12.74 8.71 33.07
C ALA A 17 12.70 9.73 31.91
N ALA A 18 13.80 9.92 31.17
CA ALA A 18 13.84 10.77 29.99
C ALA A 18 13.07 10.17 28.80
N LEU A 19 13.17 8.85 28.60
CA LEU A 19 12.39 8.13 27.58
C LEU A 19 10.88 8.13 27.87
N LEU A 20 10.48 8.07 29.13
CA LEU A 20 9.07 8.16 29.54
C LEU A 20 8.53 9.61 29.50
N ARG A 21 9.40 10.63 29.53
CA ARG A 21 9.03 12.05 29.41
C ARG A 21 9.12 12.60 27.99
N ALA A 22 9.62 11.81 27.04
CA ALA A 22 9.46 12.13 25.63
C ALA A 22 7.97 12.05 25.29
N LYS A 23 7.26 13.16 25.51
CA LYS A 23 5.92 13.36 24.99
C LYS A 23 6.00 12.99 23.51
N PRO A 24 5.16 12.08 22.99
CA PRO A 24 5.05 11.93 21.56
C PRO A 24 4.82 13.34 21.05
N HIS A 25 5.74 13.84 20.23
CA HIS A 25 5.51 15.07 19.50
C HIS A 25 4.32 14.76 18.61
N VAL A 26 3.13 15.00 19.16
CA VAL A 26 1.90 15.18 18.41
C VAL A 26 2.23 16.38 17.56
N MET A 27 2.71 16.10 16.34
CA MET A 27 2.84 17.06 15.26
C MET A 27 1.50 17.75 15.17
N GLN A 28 1.41 18.93 15.79
CA GLN A 28 0.25 19.79 15.71
C GLN A 28 0.02 20.04 14.22
N GLY A 29 -1.11 19.49 13.75
CA GLY A 29 -1.40 19.35 12.34
C GLY A 29 -1.43 20.71 11.67
N ARG A 30 -0.46 20.96 10.79
CA ARG A 30 -0.72 21.84 9.64
C ARG A 30 -2.04 21.38 9.03
N PRO A 31 -3.01 22.27 8.76
CA PRO A 31 -4.25 21.90 8.09
C PRO A 31 -3.88 21.10 6.86
N GLY A 32 -4.19 19.80 6.90
CA GLY A 32 -3.77 18.89 5.87
C GLY A 32 -4.35 19.35 4.53
N PRO A 33 -3.63 19.19 3.41
CA PRO A 33 -4.18 19.48 2.09
C PRO A 33 -5.56 18.83 1.94
N ARG A 34 -6.45 19.53 1.24
CA ARG A 34 -7.85 19.15 1.04
C ARG A 34 -7.96 17.67 0.68
N PRO A 35 -8.97 16.97 1.22
CA PRO A 35 -9.14 15.54 1.00
C PRO A 35 -9.17 15.18 -0.49
N ALA A 36 -8.46 14.11 -0.84
CA ALA A 36 -8.12 13.76 -2.22
C ALA A 36 -9.25 13.04 -2.99
N TRP A 37 -10.50 13.09 -2.51
CA TRP A 37 -11.63 12.44 -3.18
C TRP A 37 -11.89 12.91 -4.63
N PRO A 38 -11.68 14.18 -5.04
CA PRO A 38 -11.86 14.55 -6.44
C PRO A 38 -10.80 13.89 -7.33
N ALA A 39 -9.56 13.78 -6.82
CA ALA A 39 -8.46 13.13 -7.52
C ALA A 39 -8.68 11.61 -7.60
N ALA A 40 -9.22 10.99 -6.55
CA ALA A 40 -9.59 9.57 -6.56
C ALA A 40 -10.75 9.28 -7.52
N ALA A 41 -11.80 10.12 -7.52
CA ALA A 41 -12.92 9.99 -8.44
C ALA A 41 -12.48 10.19 -9.90
N ALA A 42 -11.64 11.19 -10.18
CA ALA A 42 -11.06 11.41 -11.50
C ALA A 42 -10.18 10.23 -11.95
N ALA A 43 -9.35 9.69 -11.05
CA ALA A 43 -8.54 8.51 -11.34
C ALA A 43 -9.40 7.27 -11.66
N ALA A 44 -10.49 7.05 -10.89
CA ALA A 44 -11.43 5.96 -11.14
C ALA A 44 -12.15 6.12 -12.50
N ALA A 45 -12.56 7.34 -12.86
CA ALA A 45 -13.17 7.62 -14.16
C ALA A 45 -12.19 7.38 -15.32
N VAL A 46 -10.94 7.83 -15.19
CA VAL A 46 -9.87 7.57 -16.17
C VAL A 46 -9.60 6.07 -16.29
N LEU A 47 -9.57 5.33 -15.18
CA LEU A 47 -9.45 3.87 -15.14
C LEU A 47 -10.54 3.18 -15.95
N LEU A 48 -11.80 3.55 -15.70
CA LEU A 48 -12.96 3.03 -16.42
C LEU A 48 -12.82 3.28 -17.92
N VAL A 49 -12.56 4.52 -18.35
CA VAL A 49 -12.40 4.86 -19.77
C VAL A 49 -11.22 4.10 -20.41
N ALA A 50 -10.07 4.06 -19.75
CA ALA A 50 -8.88 3.39 -20.25
C ALA A 50 -9.10 1.86 -20.37
N MET A 51 -9.77 1.24 -19.40
CA MET A 51 -10.18 -0.16 -19.53
C MET A 51 -11.11 -0.34 -20.74
N THR A 52 -12.18 0.45 -20.84
CA THR A 52 -13.14 0.29 -21.95
C THR A 52 -12.46 0.39 -23.32
N ALA A 53 -11.52 1.32 -23.49
CA ALA A 53 -10.73 1.48 -24.72
C ALA A 53 -9.70 0.36 -24.96
N ALA A 54 -9.06 -0.16 -23.92
CA ALA A 54 -8.08 -1.26 -24.03
C ALA A 54 -8.73 -2.60 -24.42
N TRP A 55 -9.95 -2.81 -23.94
CA TRP A 55 -10.71 -4.03 -24.21
C TRP A 55 -11.42 -3.96 -25.57
N SER A 56 -11.68 -2.75 -26.12
CA SER A 56 -12.28 -2.58 -27.44
C SER A 56 -11.29 -2.61 -28.61
N THR A 57 -10.04 -2.20 -28.41
CA THR A 57 -9.05 -2.02 -29.50
C THR A 57 -8.31 -3.29 -29.92
N GLY A 58 -8.35 -4.37 -29.12
CA GLY A 58 -7.71 -5.64 -29.44
C GLY A 58 -6.17 -5.63 -29.48
N GLN A 59 -5.49 -4.53 -29.12
CA GLN A 59 -4.03 -4.38 -29.22
C GLN A 59 -3.29 -4.94 -27.99
N PRO A 60 -2.59 -6.09 -28.10
CA PRO A 60 -1.97 -6.74 -26.94
C PRO A 60 -0.90 -5.90 -26.21
N PRO A 61 0.01 -5.19 -26.90
CA PRO A 61 1.04 -4.37 -26.23
C PRO A 61 0.44 -3.20 -25.44
N LEU A 62 -0.57 -2.53 -26.00
CA LEU A 62 -1.26 -1.43 -25.32
C LEU A 62 -1.97 -1.94 -24.06
N ARG A 63 -2.66 -3.07 -24.16
CA ARG A 63 -3.30 -3.70 -23.00
C ARG A 63 -2.29 -4.05 -21.92
N ALA A 64 -1.13 -4.61 -22.27
CA ALA A 64 -0.06 -4.90 -21.33
C ALA A 64 0.47 -3.63 -20.66
N ALA A 65 0.75 -2.57 -21.43
CA ALA A 65 1.21 -1.29 -20.90
C ALA A 65 0.21 -0.67 -19.90
N LEU A 66 -1.10 -0.78 -20.20
CA LEU A 66 -2.15 -0.30 -19.31
C LEU A 66 -2.22 -1.11 -18.02
N LEU A 67 -2.18 -2.44 -18.10
CA LEU A 67 -2.23 -3.33 -16.93
C LEU A 67 -0.98 -3.25 -16.04
N VAL A 68 0.18 -2.87 -16.61
CA VAL A 68 1.44 -2.78 -15.86
C VAL A 68 1.71 -1.37 -15.33
N ALA A 69 1.21 -0.32 -15.97
CA ALA A 69 1.53 1.05 -15.56
C ALA A 69 0.29 1.86 -15.14
N LEU A 70 -0.65 2.08 -16.05
CA LEU A 70 -1.72 3.05 -15.83
C LEU A 70 -2.76 2.56 -14.81
N VAL A 71 -3.16 1.29 -14.91
CA VAL A 71 -4.12 0.66 -14.00
C VAL A 71 -3.57 0.63 -12.58
N PRO A 72 -2.36 0.09 -12.30
CA PRO A 72 -1.77 0.13 -10.97
C PRO A 72 -1.65 1.54 -10.40
N LEU A 73 -1.21 2.52 -11.21
CA LEU A 73 -1.10 3.90 -10.76
C LEU A 73 -2.43 4.45 -10.26
N ALA A 74 -3.49 4.25 -11.04
CA ALA A 74 -4.80 4.77 -10.71
C ALA A 74 -5.44 4.02 -9.53
N GLU A 75 -5.23 2.71 -9.41
CA GLU A 75 -5.63 1.94 -8.23
C GLU A 75 -4.93 2.43 -6.97
N GLU A 76 -3.61 2.65 -7.00
CA GLU A 76 -2.89 3.16 -5.84
C GLU A 76 -3.30 4.61 -5.48
N ILE A 77 -3.74 5.43 -6.45
CA ILE A 77 -4.36 6.73 -6.16
C ILE A 77 -5.67 6.55 -5.40
N VAL A 78 -6.55 5.66 -5.85
CA VAL A 78 -7.86 5.42 -5.23
C VAL A 78 -7.71 4.81 -3.84
N PHE A 79 -6.96 3.72 -3.72
CA PHE A 79 -6.89 2.93 -2.50
C PHE A 79 -5.88 3.48 -1.50
N ARG A 80 -4.69 3.94 -1.92
CA ARG A 80 -3.71 4.48 -0.96
C ARG A 80 -3.94 5.93 -0.66
N ARG A 81 -3.89 6.77 -1.70
CA ARG A 81 -4.03 8.22 -1.51
C ARG A 81 -5.48 8.64 -1.21
N GLY A 82 -6.47 7.88 -1.68
CA GLY A 82 -7.86 8.08 -1.32
C GLY A 82 -8.19 7.42 0.02
N LEU A 83 -8.42 6.11 0.02
CA LEU A 83 -8.96 5.38 1.18
C LEU A 83 -7.98 5.31 2.36
N GLN A 84 -6.80 4.73 2.20
CA GLN A 84 -5.83 4.51 3.29
C GLN A 84 -5.40 5.84 3.93
N GLU A 85 -5.11 6.84 3.11
CA GLU A 85 -4.78 8.20 3.55
C GLU A 85 -5.90 8.82 4.38
N THR A 86 -7.15 8.68 3.93
CA THR A 86 -8.31 9.24 4.63
C THR A 86 -8.50 8.57 5.98
N LEU A 87 -8.35 7.23 6.05
CA LEU A 87 -8.41 6.49 7.31
C LEU A 87 -7.32 6.94 8.29
N LEU A 88 -6.07 7.07 7.81
CA LEU A 88 -4.95 7.56 8.62
C LEU A 88 -5.21 8.98 9.16
N ARG A 89 -5.75 9.87 8.33
CA ARG A 89 -6.11 11.25 8.74
C ARG A 89 -7.26 11.29 9.73
N ARG A 90 -8.14 10.30 9.72
CA ARG A 90 -9.24 10.13 10.68
C ARG A 90 -8.79 9.43 11.97
N GLY A 91 -7.50 9.18 12.14
CA GLY A 91 -6.94 8.61 13.37
C GLY A 91 -6.93 7.08 13.42
N ALA A 92 -7.23 6.39 12.31
CA ALA A 92 -7.05 4.95 12.27
C ALA A 92 -5.55 4.59 12.46
N SER A 93 -5.29 3.49 13.15
CA SER A 93 -3.93 2.98 13.29
C SER A 93 -3.34 2.63 11.92
N PRO A 94 -2.00 2.68 11.73
CA PRO A 94 -1.38 2.32 10.46
C PRO A 94 -1.77 0.94 9.94
N MET A 95 -1.82 -0.04 10.85
CA MET A 95 -2.26 -1.40 10.52
C MET A 95 -3.76 -1.43 10.17
N GLY A 96 -4.63 -0.79 10.96
CA GLY A 96 -6.07 -0.78 10.72
C GLY A 96 -6.43 -0.12 9.39
N ALA A 97 -5.81 1.01 9.06
CA ALA A 97 -5.99 1.67 7.77
C ALA A 97 -5.55 0.78 6.60
N ASN A 98 -4.43 0.06 6.75
CA ASN A 98 -3.95 -0.87 5.74
C ASN A 98 -4.92 -2.05 5.54
N LEU A 99 -5.32 -2.72 6.63
CA LEU A 99 -6.22 -3.87 6.58
C LEU A 99 -7.57 -3.54 5.93
N LEU A 100 -8.18 -2.42 6.31
CA LEU A 100 -9.44 -1.98 5.70
C LEU A 100 -9.28 -1.67 4.21
N THR A 101 -8.15 -1.06 3.82
CA THR A 101 -7.85 -0.77 2.41
C THR A 101 -7.62 -2.05 1.61
N VAL A 102 -6.87 -3.00 2.16
CA VAL A 102 -6.61 -4.32 1.55
C VAL A 102 -7.89 -5.11 1.38
N PHE A 103 -8.77 -5.09 2.38
CA PHE A 103 -10.07 -5.75 2.30
C PHE A 103 -10.92 -5.14 1.18
N ALA A 104 -11.03 -3.81 1.12
CA ALA A 104 -11.77 -3.12 0.07
C ALA A 104 -11.18 -3.40 -1.33
N PHE A 105 -9.86 -3.41 -1.46
CA PHE A 105 -9.16 -3.70 -2.71
C PHE A 105 -9.38 -5.13 -3.21
N GLY A 106 -9.24 -6.12 -2.32
CA GLY A 106 -9.48 -7.53 -2.62
C GLY A 106 -10.94 -7.81 -2.96
N ALA A 107 -11.87 -7.19 -2.23
CA ALA A 107 -13.31 -7.31 -2.51
C ALA A 107 -13.67 -6.72 -3.89
N ALA A 108 -13.11 -5.57 -4.25
CA ALA A 108 -13.31 -4.98 -5.57
C ALA A 108 -12.81 -5.90 -6.69
N HIS A 109 -11.66 -6.55 -6.51
CA HIS A 109 -11.12 -7.50 -7.48
C HIS A 109 -11.95 -8.78 -7.61
N ALA A 110 -12.40 -9.34 -6.49
CA ALA A 110 -13.29 -10.50 -6.49
C ALA A 110 -14.60 -10.19 -7.24
N ALA A 111 -15.17 -9.00 -7.01
CA ALA A 111 -16.38 -8.55 -7.70
C ALA A 111 -16.18 -8.35 -9.20
N VAL A 112 -15.08 -7.70 -9.62
CA VAL A 112 -14.76 -7.46 -11.05
C VAL A 112 -14.46 -8.77 -11.78
N ARG A 113 -13.76 -9.71 -11.12
CA ARG A 113 -13.41 -11.02 -11.71
C ARG A 113 -14.59 -12.00 -11.70
N GLY A 114 -15.54 -11.82 -10.78
CA GLY A 114 -16.69 -12.72 -10.61
C GLY A 114 -16.38 -13.99 -9.80
N ASP A 115 -15.20 -14.07 -9.15
CA ASP A 115 -14.82 -15.21 -8.33
C ASP A 115 -13.98 -14.78 -7.10
N LEU A 116 -13.87 -15.67 -6.11
CA LEU A 116 -13.06 -15.41 -4.91
C LEU A 116 -11.55 -15.47 -5.17
N ALA A 117 -11.09 -16.05 -6.29
CA ALA A 117 -9.67 -16.05 -6.63
C ALA A 117 -9.15 -14.62 -6.88
N GLY A 118 -10.04 -13.70 -7.31
CA GLY A 118 -9.74 -12.27 -7.39
C GLY A 118 -9.28 -11.67 -6.05
N ALA A 119 -9.71 -12.22 -4.91
CA ALA A 119 -9.28 -11.73 -3.59
C ALA A 119 -7.81 -12.04 -3.27
N ALA A 120 -7.13 -12.91 -4.03
CA ALA A 120 -5.73 -13.25 -3.80
C ALA A 120 -4.78 -12.03 -3.89
N VAL A 121 -5.19 -10.98 -4.61
CA VAL A 121 -4.45 -9.69 -4.69
C VAL A 121 -4.35 -8.98 -3.33
N ALA A 122 -5.16 -9.37 -2.34
CA ALA A 122 -5.08 -8.84 -0.99
C ALA A 122 -3.70 -9.07 -0.35
N LEU A 123 -3.05 -10.19 -0.64
CA LEU A 123 -1.72 -10.52 -0.11
C LEU A 123 -0.66 -9.51 -0.56
N PRO A 124 -0.39 -9.30 -1.86
CA PRO A 124 0.54 -8.26 -2.29
C PRO A 124 0.08 -6.85 -1.87
N ALA A 125 -1.23 -6.58 -1.86
CA ALA A 125 -1.77 -5.29 -1.44
C ALA A 125 -1.43 -4.96 0.03
N LEU A 126 -1.26 -5.95 0.90
CA LEU A 126 -0.83 -5.75 2.29
C LEU A 126 0.58 -5.15 2.36
N TRP A 127 1.51 -5.69 1.56
CA TRP A 127 2.89 -5.23 1.48
C TRP A 127 2.98 -3.83 0.87
N ILE A 128 2.24 -3.59 -0.22
CA ILE A 128 2.17 -2.27 -0.86
C ILE A 128 1.59 -1.22 0.12
N GLY A 129 0.55 -1.57 0.86
CA GLY A 129 -0.03 -0.66 1.85
C GLY A 129 0.91 -0.37 3.03
N ALA A 130 1.77 -1.33 3.42
CA ALA A 130 2.84 -1.09 4.39
C ALA A 130 3.92 -0.14 3.84
N LEU A 131 4.30 -0.29 2.56
CA LEU A 131 5.20 0.63 1.85
C LEU A 131 4.60 2.04 1.79
N TYR A 132 3.31 2.17 1.50
CA TYR A 132 2.62 3.46 1.52
C TYR A 132 2.59 4.07 2.93
N GLY A 133 2.35 3.25 3.96
CA GLY A 133 2.38 3.70 5.36
C GLY A 133 3.72 4.32 5.76
N ARG A 134 4.83 3.79 5.23
CA ARG A 134 6.20 4.29 5.48
C ARG A 134 6.55 5.51 4.63
N THR A 135 6.24 5.47 3.34
CA THR A 135 6.74 6.48 2.38
C THR A 135 5.76 7.62 2.14
N ARG A 136 4.46 7.37 2.33
CA ARG A 136 3.35 8.28 1.98
C ARG A 136 3.39 8.71 0.50
N ARG A 137 4.02 7.91 -0.37
CA ARG A 137 4.22 8.18 -1.80
C ARG A 137 3.53 7.12 -2.64
N VAL A 138 2.77 7.54 -3.65
CA VAL A 138 2.05 6.65 -4.57
C VAL A 138 3.01 6.02 -5.58
N ALA A 139 3.98 6.78 -6.10
CA ALA A 139 4.90 6.30 -7.13
C ALA A 139 5.60 4.96 -6.81
N PRO A 140 6.25 4.76 -5.64
CA PRO A 140 6.89 3.48 -5.33
C PRO A 140 5.87 2.34 -5.16
N CYS A 141 4.64 2.64 -4.73
CA CYS A 141 3.56 1.66 -4.63
C CYS A 141 3.11 1.21 -6.02
N ALA A 142 2.90 2.16 -6.93
CA ALA A 142 2.49 1.89 -8.31
C ALA A 142 3.55 1.11 -9.08
N VAL A 143 4.85 1.41 -8.88
CA VAL A 143 5.95 0.65 -9.50
C VAL A 143 5.97 -0.79 -8.99
N LEU A 144 5.87 -1.00 -7.67
CA LEU A 144 5.83 -2.35 -7.09
C LEU A 144 4.61 -3.13 -7.58
N HIS A 145 3.43 -2.51 -7.59
CA HIS A 145 2.21 -3.10 -8.10
C HIS A 145 2.33 -3.46 -9.59
N GLY A 146 2.81 -2.53 -10.41
CA GLY A 146 3.09 -2.79 -11.83
C GLY A 146 4.04 -3.97 -12.06
N GLY A 147 5.10 -4.07 -11.26
CA GLY A 147 6.02 -5.21 -11.28
C GLY A 147 5.34 -6.55 -10.95
N LEU A 148 4.44 -6.56 -9.98
CA LEU A 148 3.65 -7.75 -9.64
C LEU A 148 2.68 -8.14 -10.76
N ASN A 149 2.03 -7.16 -11.40
CA ASN A 149 1.18 -7.40 -12.57
C ASN A 149 2.00 -7.95 -13.75
N ALA A 150 3.19 -7.40 -14.01
CA ALA A 150 4.08 -7.91 -15.04
C ALA A 150 4.50 -9.36 -14.75
N LEU A 151 4.84 -9.68 -13.50
CA LEU A 151 5.20 -11.04 -13.09
C LEU A 151 4.03 -12.02 -13.27
N TRP A 152 2.82 -11.61 -12.88
CA TRP A 152 1.61 -12.41 -13.05
C TRP A 152 1.29 -12.67 -14.53
N LEU A 153 1.39 -11.65 -15.38
CA LEU A 153 1.18 -11.76 -16.83
C LEU A 153 2.25 -12.66 -17.49
N ALA A 154 3.48 -12.64 -16.99
CA ALA A 154 4.58 -13.48 -17.49
C ALA A 154 4.55 -14.92 -16.95
N ALA A 155 3.84 -15.19 -15.84
CA ALA A 155 3.88 -16.47 -15.14
C ALA A 155 3.53 -17.69 -16.03
N PRO A 156 2.51 -17.67 -16.90
CA PRO A 156 2.23 -18.82 -17.78
C PRO A 156 3.40 -19.12 -18.72
N ALA A 157 4.04 -18.09 -19.27
CA ALA A 157 5.21 -18.26 -20.13
C ALA A 157 6.40 -18.80 -19.32
N LEU A 158 6.65 -18.29 -18.12
CA LEU A 158 7.73 -18.77 -17.25
C LEU A 158 7.55 -20.24 -16.86
N LEU A 159 6.33 -20.65 -16.49
CA LEU A 159 6.02 -22.03 -16.10
C LEU A 159 6.10 -23.01 -17.28
N ALA A 160 5.78 -22.56 -18.49
CA ALA A 160 5.90 -23.38 -19.70
C ALA A 160 7.35 -23.77 -20.05
N HIS A 161 8.35 -23.05 -19.51
CA HIS A 161 9.78 -23.32 -19.75
C HIS A 161 10.45 -24.07 -18.60
N VAL A 162 9.73 -24.42 -17.54
CA VAL A 162 10.27 -25.27 -16.47
C VAL A 162 10.23 -26.71 -16.97
N PRO A 163 11.39 -27.35 -17.27
CA PRO A 163 11.39 -28.75 -17.68
C PRO A 163 10.75 -29.58 -16.58
N ALA A 164 9.81 -30.45 -16.95
CA ALA A 164 9.24 -31.41 -16.01
C ALA A 164 10.42 -32.23 -15.47
N LEU A 165 10.69 -32.09 -14.16
CA LEU A 165 11.65 -32.95 -13.48
C LEU A 165 11.02 -34.34 -13.41
N GLY A 166 11.27 -35.14 -14.45
CA GLY A 166 11.00 -36.57 -14.52
C GLY A 166 12.15 -37.39 -13.96
#